data_AF-A0A662S4U2-F1
#
_entry.id   AF-A0A662S4U2-F1
#
_cell.length_a   1.000
_cell.length_b   1.000
_cell.length_c   1.000
_cell.angle_alpha   90.00
_cell.angle_beta   90.00
_cell.angle_gamma   90.00
#
_symmetry.space_group_name_H-M   'P 1'
#
loop_
_entity.id
_entity.type
_entity.pdbx_description
1 polymer ?
#
loop_
_entity_poly.entity_id
_entity_poly.type
_entity_poly.pdbx_seq_one_letter_code
_entity_poly.pdbx_strand_id
1 'polypeptide(L)'
;MMRRLVYVILLTSLLLTPLPSKCQDPFSDFQSAIDSLTQKIMDILDTLKDAALSIGRVLAGTLIALGVVLWASDIFSYKGRRLIIAGIVLMIILELLS
;
A
#
# COMPACT_ATOMS: atom_id res chain seq x y z
N MET A 1 -58.30 -13.84 16.29
CA MET A 1 -57.25 -12.94 16.81
C MET A 1 -55.92 -13.08 16.07
N MET A 2 -55.42 -14.31 15.82
CA MET A 2 -54.16 -14.56 15.08
C MET A 2 -54.06 -13.90 13.70
N ARG A 3 -55.12 -13.89 12.87
CA ARG A 3 -55.09 -13.24 11.55
C ARG A 3 -54.81 -11.73 11.62
N ARG A 4 -55.32 -11.02 12.64
CA ARG A 4 -55.06 -9.58 12.81
C ARG A 4 -53.61 -9.30 13.21
N LEU A 5 -53.01 -10.17 14.02
CA LEU A 5 -51.58 -10.07 14.38
C LEU A 5 -50.68 -10.28 13.15
N VAL A 6 -51.03 -11.20 12.26
CA VAL A 6 -50.30 -11.41 11.01
C VAL A 6 -50.34 -10.15 10.13
N TYR A 7 -51.51 -9.51 9.98
CA TYR A 7 -51.61 -8.26 9.22
C TYR A 7 -50.80 -7.12 9.85
N VAL A 8 -50.78 -7.01 11.18
CA VAL A 8 -50.01 -5.98 11.88
C VAL A 8 -48.50 -6.19 11.72
N ILE A 9 -48.02 -7.44 11.82
CA ILE A 9 -46.60 -7.80 11.61
C ILE A 9 -46.18 -7.55 10.16
N LEU A 10 -47.07 -7.83 9.20
CA LEU A 10 -46.81 -7.59 7.78
C LEU A 10 -46.75 -6.10 7.46
N LEU A 11 -47.63 -5.29 8.08
CA LEU A 11 -47.61 -3.82 7.97
C LEU A 11 -46.37 -3.20 8.62
N THR A 12 -45.96 -3.67 9.80
CA THR A 12 -44.74 -3.17 10.45
C THR A 12 -43.47 -3.61 9.72
N SER A 13 -43.45 -4.81 9.14
CA SER A 13 -42.31 -5.27 8.31
C SER A 13 -42.20 -4.50 6.99
N LEU A 14 -43.31 -4.00 6.43
CA LEU A 14 -43.33 -3.18 5.21
C LEU A 14 -42.92 -1.72 5.47
N LEU A 15 -43.12 -1.22 6.69
CA LEU A 15 -42.67 0.11 7.12
C LEU A 15 -41.18 0.15 7.51
N LEU A 16 -40.58 -1.00 7.83
CA LEU A 16 -39.17 -1.12 8.21
C LEU A 16 -38.22 -1.41 7.03
N THR A 17 -38.74 -1.63 5.82
CA THR A 17 -37.88 -1.73 4.65
C THR A 17 -37.27 -0.36 4.39
N PRO A 18 -35.93 -0.21 4.46
CA PRO A 18 -35.30 1.03 4.03
C PRO A 18 -35.66 1.24 2.58
N LEU A 19 -36.39 2.32 2.29
CA LEU A 19 -36.57 2.81 0.93
C LEU A 19 -35.17 2.85 0.29
N PRO A 20 -34.95 2.28 -0.91
CA PRO A 20 -33.76 2.58 -1.66
C PRO A 20 -33.89 4.03 -2.15
N SER A 21 -33.58 4.97 -1.27
CA SER A 21 -33.36 6.36 -1.64
C SER A 21 -32.04 6.41 -2.41
N LYS A 22 -32.09 5.99 -3.68
CA LYS A 22 -31.28 6.63 -4.71
C LYS A 22 -31.84 8.05 -4.90
N CYS A 23 -31.66 8.90 -3.89
CA CYS A 23 -31.47 10.31 -4.16
C CYS A 23 -30.10 10.37 -4.81
N GLN A 24 -30.07 10.28 -6.14
CA GLN A 24 -28.87 10.47 -6.92
C GLN A 24 -28.56 11.96 -6.89
N ASP A 25 -27.92 12.41 -5.81
CA ASP A 25 -27.33 13.74 -5.76
C ASP A 25 -26.22 13.76 -6.82
N PRO A 26 -26.23 14.68 -7.80
CA PRO A 26 -25.16 14.77 -8.82
C PRO A 26 -23.77 15.01 -8.20
N PHE A 27 -23.73 15.39 -6.92
CA PHE A 27 -22.52 15.47 -6.11
C PHE A 27 -21.93 14.11 -5.72
N SER A 28 -22.72 13.02 -5.62
CA SER A 28 -22.19 11.69 -5.28
C SER A 28 -21.31 11.12 -6.39
N ASP A 29 -21.69 11.35 -7.65
CA ASP A 29 -20.89 10.94 -8.80
C ASP A 29 -19.58 11.75 -8.88
N PHE A 30 -19.62 13.04 -8.51
CA PHE A 30 -18.43 13.89 -8.42
C PHE A 30 -17.49 13.47 -7.28
N GLN A 31 -18.04 13.16 -6.10
CA GLN A 31 -17.27 12.64 -4.96
C GLN A 31 -16.58 11.32 -5.32
N SER A 32 -17.32 10.41 -5.95
CA SER A 32 -16.80 9.12 -6.42
C SER A 32 -15.67 9.29 -7.44
N ALA A 33 -15.78 10.28 -8.32
CA ALA A 33 -14.72 10.60 -9.28
C ALA A 33 -13.45 11.10 -8.58
N ILE A 34 -13.58 11.99 -7.59
CA ILE A 34 -12.44 12.49 -6.80
C ILE A 34 -11.78 11.36 -5.99
N ASP A 35 -12.58 10.50 -5.36
CA ASP A 35 -12.06 9.36 -4.60
C ASP A 35 -11.30 8.38 -5.52
N SER A 36 -11.83 8.14 -6.73
CA SER A 36 -11.16 7.30 -7.72
C SER A 36 -9.85 7.89 -8.25
N LEU A 37 -9.78 9.22 -8.39
CA LEU A 37 -8.54 9.92 -8.78
C LEU A 37 -7.51 9.85 -7.65
N THR A 38 -7.97 10.03 -6.41
CA THR A 38 -7.10 9.95 -5.23
C THR A 38 -6.53 8.55 -5.07
N GLN A 39 -7.36 7.51 -5.27
CA GLN A 39 -6.89 6.12 -5.29
C GLN A 39 -5.88 5.86 -6.39
N LYS A 40 -6.13 6.32 -7.63
CA LYS A 40 -5.16 6.18 -8.72
C LYS A 40 -3.84 6.87 -8.43
N ILE A 41 -3.85 8.03 -7.77
CA ILE A 41 -2.63 8.73 -7.38
C ILE A 41 -1.89 7.94 -6.30
N MET A 42 -2.60 7.40 -5.30
CA MET A 42 -2.00 6.53 -4.27
C MET A 42 -1.38 5.27 -4.90
N ASP A 43 -2.07 4.61 -5.82
CA ASP A 43 -1.56 3.43 -6.53
C ASP A 43 -0.25 3.74 -7.30
N ILE A 44 -0.18 4.92 -7.93
CA ILE A 44 1.04 5.36 -8.62
C ILE A 44 2.17 5.61 -7.62
N LEU A 45 1.89 6.25 -6.49
CA LEU A 45 2.88 6.49 -5.44
C LEU A 45 3.40 5.17 -4.86
N ASP A 46 2.52 4.21 -4.60
CA ASP A 46 2.90 2.89 -4.10
C ASP A 46 3.72 2.11 -5.12
N THR A 47 3.34 2.16 -6.40
CA THR A 47 4.15 1.56 -7.48
C THR A 47 5.54 2.18 -7.56
N LEU A 48 5.65 3.50 -7.38
CA LEU A 48 6.93 4.21 -7.38
C LEU A 48 7.77 3.85 -6.15
N LYS A 49 7.14 3.73 -4.98
CA LYS A 49 7.77 3.26 -3.75
C LYS A 49 8.34 1.85 -3.93
N ASP A 50 7.55 0.93 -4.48
CA ASP A 50 7.96 -0.45 -4.74
C ASP A 50 9.12 -0.53 -5.74
N ALA A 51 9.07 0.29 -6.80
CA ALA A 51 10.18 0.40 -7.74
C ALA A 51 11.46 0.90 -7.05
N ALA A 52 11.35 1.93 -6.20
CA ALA A 52 12.49 2.47 -5.45
C ALA A 52 13.06 1.45 -4.46
N LEU A 53 12.21 0.71 -3.74
CA LEU A 53 12.62 -0.36 -2.84
C LEU A 53 13.34 -1.50 -3.58
N SER A 54 12.81 -1.91 -4.73
CA SER A 54 13.41 -2.93 -5.58
C SER A 54 14.81 -2.52 -6.06
N ILE A 55 14.94 -1.30 -6.58
CA ILE A 55 16.22 -0.73 -7.02
C ILE A 55 17.20 -0.65 -5.84
N GLY A 56 16.73 -0.19 -4.68
CA GLY A 56 17.52 -0.12 -3.46
C GLY A 56 18.08 -1.48 -3.04
N ARG A 57 17.28 -2.55 -3.11
CA ARG A 57 17.75 -3.90 -2.73
C ARG A 57 18.87 -4.38 -3.64
N VAL A 58 18.77 -4.14 -4.94
CA VAL A 58 19.83 -4.48 -5.91
C VAL A 58 21.09 -3.65 -5.64
N LEU A 59 20.95 -2.36 -5.35
CA LEU A 59 22.07 -1.48 -4.98
C LEU A 59 22.75 -1.92 -3.69
N ALA A 60 22.00 -2.28 -2.65
CA ALA A 60 22.53 -2.78 -1.40
C ALA A 60 23.34 -4.08 -1.62
N GLY A 61 22.77 -5.04 -2.38
CA GLY A 61 23.44 -6.29 -2.71
C GLY A 61 24.74 -6.08 -3.51
N THR A 62 24.72 -5.19 -4.49
CA THR A 62 25.92 -4.86 -5.29
C THR A 62 26.99 -4.14 -4.47
N LEU A 63 26.61 -3.23 -3.55
CA LEU A 63 27.56 -2.61 -2.62
C LEU A 63 28.24 -3.65 -1.73
N ILE A 64 27.48 -4.61 -1.21
CA ILE A 64 28.03 -5.68 -0.36
C ILE A 64 28.99 -6.54 -1.19
N ALA A 65 28.57 -6.99 -2.37
CA ALA A 65 29.39 -7.84 -3.25
C ALA A 65 30.71 -7.15 -3.66
N LEU A 66 30.64 -5.88 -4.12
CA LEU A 66 31.82 -5.10 -4.45
C LEU A 66 32.70 -4.86 -3.22
N GLY A 67 32.10 -4.62 -2.07
CA GLY A 67 32.81 -4.44 -0.81
C GLY A 67 33.61 -5.68 -0.40
N VAL A 68 33.02 -6.88 -0.58
CA VAL A 68 33.68 -8.17 -0.33
C VAL A 68 34.83 -8.39 -1.32
N VAL A 69 34.63 -8.11 -2.61
CA VAL A 69 35.68 -8.24 -3.64
C VAL A 69 36.86 -7.30 -3.39
N LEU A 70 36.57 -6.05 -2.99
CA LEU A 70 37.59 -5.06 -2.62
C LEU A 70 38.32 -5.44 -1.34
N TRP A 71 37.63 -6.05 -0.39
CA TRP A 71 38.23 -6.54 0.84
C TRP A 71 39.15 -7.75 0.58
N ALA A 72 38.71 -8.71 -0.25
CA ALA A 72 39.47 -9.91 -0.57
C ALA A 72 40.72 -9.64 -1.43
N SER A 73 40.68 -8.61 -2.29
CA SER A 73 41.84 -8.22 -3.12
C SER A 73 42.94 -7.50 -2.32
N ASP A 74 42.70 -7.14 -1.05
CA ASP A 74 43.59 -6.38 -0.15
C ASP A 74 44.06 -4.99 -0.63
N ILE A 75 43.86 -4.63 -1.91
CA ILE A 75 44.22 -3.34 -2.52
C ILE A 75 43.57 -2.15 -1.78
N PHE A 76 42.33 -2.32 -1.30
CA PHE A 76 41.59 -1.28 -0.58
C PHE A 76 40.77 -1.84 0.60
N SER A 77 41.39 -2.67 1.45
CA SER A 77 40.73 -3.36 2.56
C SER A 77 39.88 -2.45 3.47
N TYR A 78 40.36 -1.23 3.79
CA TYR A 78 39.62 -0.25 4.60
C TYR A 78 38.37 0.31 3.88
N LYS A 79 38.46 0.58 2.57
CA LYS A 79 37.31 1.06 1.79
C LYS A 79 36.31 -0.07 1.52
N GLY A 80 36.79 -1.30 1.30
CA GLY A 80 35.96 -2.50 1.14
C GLY A 80 35.06 -2.74 2.35
N ARG A 81 35.63 -2.76 3.57
CA ARG A 81 34.83 -2.89 4.81
C ARG A 81 33.78 -1.78 4.96
N ARG A 82 34.16 -0.53 4.66
CA ARG A 82 33.22 0.61 4.72
C ARG A 82 32.08 0.47 3.71
N LEU A 83 32.35 -0.08 2.53
CA LEU A 83 31.36 -0.34 1.49
C LEU A 83 30.38 -1.45 1.91
N ILE A 84 30.89 -2.53 2.52
CA ILE A 84 30.07 -3.61 3.08
C ILE A 84 29.11 -3.06 4.15
N ILE A 85 29.64 -2.26 5.09
CA ILE A 85 28.83 -1.65 6.16
C ILE A 85 27.75 -0.74 5.56
N ALA A 86 28.09 0.09 4.57
CA ALA A 86 27.12 0.94 3.90
C ALA A 86 26.02 0.14 3.19
N GLY A 87 26.38 -0.97 2.53
CA GLY A 87 25.41 -1.87 1.90
C GLY A 87 24.49 -2.58 2.92
N ILE A 88 25.03 -3.02 4.05
CA ILE A 88 24.23 -3.63 5.15
C ILE A 88 23.27 -2.59 5.76
N VAL A 89 23.74 -1.38 6.04
CA VAL A 89 22.89 -0.30 6.58
C VAL A 89 21.78 0.04 5.58
N LEU A 90 22.11 0.13 4.29
CA LEU A 90 21.12 0.38 3.24
C LEU A 90 20.09 -0.74 3.18
N MET A 91 20.51 -2.01 3.31
CA MET A 91 19.61 -3.16 3.35
C MET A 91 18.63 -3.08 4.53
N ILE A 92 19.13 -2.74 5.72
CA ILE A 92 18.29 -2.54 6.92
C ILE A 92 17.28 -1.41 6.69
N ILE A 93 17.70 -0.27 6.12
CA ILE A 93 16.80 0.86 5.83
C ILE A 93 15.70 0.43 4.86
N LEU A 94 16.04 -0.34 3.82
CA LEU A 94 15.08 -0.85 2.85
C LEU A 94 14.11 -1.86 3.45
N GLU A 95 14.56 -2.66 4.41
CA GLU A 95 13.72 -3.64 5.11
C GLU A 95 12.78 -2.97 6.13
N LEU A 96 13.16 -1.81 6.68
CA LEU A 96 12.28 -0.98 7.50
C LEU A 96 11.26 -0.16 6.68
N LEU A 97 11.59 0.17 5.44
CA LEU A 97 10.74 0.97 4.55
C LEU A 97 9.77 0.12 3.70
N SER A 98 10.16 -1.14 3.46
CA SER A 98 9.33 -2.17 2.85
C SER A 98 8.18 -2.60 3.76
#